data_AF-A0A3M2BIR0-F1
#
_entry.id   AF-A0A3M2BIR0-F1
#
_cell.length_a   1.000
_cell.length_b   1.000
_cell.length_c   1.000
_cell.angle_alpha   90.00
_cell.angle_beta   90.00
_cell.angle_gamma   90.00
#
_symmetry.space_group_name_H-M   'P 1'
#
loop_
_entity.id
_entity.type
_entity.pdbx_description
1 polymer ?
#
loop_
_entity_poly.entity_id
_entity_poly.type
_entity_poly.pdbx_seq_one_letter_code
_entity_poly.pdbx_strand_id
1 'polypeptide(L)'
;MYARCLVCNTTFERNEELEFFPHGRRVAYDPNRGRLWTVCRACRRWSLAPIEERWEALDELEKAVRDRGRVLSSTDNVALIRVGHLEVVRVGPANRAEEAWWRYGNELVRQRQSYRKLALVGTLTTGAVIAGGWVTGGISWLGAWMLWEHLPDGVTRFGRWLRFGGTAWRGERACAKCGYVFRRLEFSERRRVILAAAQDEGAAVEVRAPCPVCGTWHEGGLALRGEAGEATARRLLAYQHFAGASERRVRSAARLIE
;
A
#
# COMPACT_ATOMS: atom_id res chain seq x y z
N MET A 1 9.84 -29.98 26.89
CA MET A 1 10.60 -28.74 26.55
C MET A 1 12.02 -28.71 27.12
N TYR A 2 13.01 -28.17 26.37
CA TYR A 2 14.34 -27.87 26.93
C TYR A 2 14.32 -26.61 27.81
N ALA A 3 14.69 -26.77 29.09
CA ALA A 3 14.85 -25.64 30.00
C ALA A 3 16.27 -25.03 29.98
N ARG A 4 17.19 -25.59 29.19
CA ARG A 4 18.61 -25.17 29.14
C ARG A 4 19.10 -25.11 27.70
N CYS A 5 20.06 -24.23 27.44
CA CYS A 5 20.69 -24.10 26.13
C CYS A 5 21.51 -25.35 25.79
N LEU A 6 21.31 -25.89 24.58
CA LEU A 6 22.02 -27.07 24.09
C LEU A 6 23.53 -26.85 23.88
N VAL A 7 24.00 -25.60 23.90
CA VAL A 7 25.41 -25.25 23.66
C VAL A 7 26.15 -24.91 24.94
N CYS A 8 25.64 -23.97 25.74
CA CYS A 8 26.34 -23.48 26.94
C CYS A 8 25.67 -23.92 28.26
N ASN A 9 24.62 -24.74 28.18
CA ASN A 9 23.87 -25.26 29.31
C ASN A 9 23.29 -24.21 30.28
N THR A 10 23.22 -22.94 29.86
CA THR A 10 22.53 -21.87 30.61
C THR A 10 21.03 -22.14 30.64
N THR A 11 20.43 -22.02 31.82
CA THR A 11 18.98 -22.17 32.01
C THR A 11 18.23 -21.03 31.32
N PHE A 12 17.15 -21.36 30.62
CA PHE A 12 16.26 -20.39 30.01
C PHE A 12 15.28 -19.83 31.05
N GLU A 13 15.15 -18.51 31.07
CA GLU A 13 14.12 -17.81 31.86
C GLU A 13 12.72 -18.28 31.43
N ARG A 14 11.81 -18.40 32.40
CA ARG A 14 10.41 -18.68 32.09
C ARG A 14 9.76 -17.44 31.44
N ASN A 15 8.91 -17.66 30.45
CA ASN A 15 8.04 -16.65 29.88
C ASN A 15 6.57 -17.04 30.15
N GLU A 16 5.72 -16.02 30.25
CA GLU A 16 4.27 -16.17 30.54
C GLU A 16 3.42 -15.91 29.29
N GLU A 17 4.07 -15.74 28.14
CA GLU A 17 3.45 -15.28 26.90
C GLU A 17 3.09 -16.43 25.96
N LEU A 18 3.70 -17.60 26.16
CA LEU A 18 3.48 -18.83 25.39
C LEU A 18 3.23 -19.99 26.35
N GLU A 19 2.05 -20.60 26.27
CA GLU A 19 1.67 -21.76 27.06
C GLU A 19 2.42 -23.01 26.61
N PHE A 20 2.53 -23.21 25.29
CA PHE A 20 3.19 -24.37 24.70
C PHE A 20 4.69 -24.15 24.51
N PHE A 21 5.21 -22.95 24.82
CA PHE A 21 6.63 -22.63 24.78
C PHE A 21 7.14 -21.75 25.93
N PRO A 22 7.01 -22.21 27.20
CA PRO A 22 7.21 -21.39 28.39
C PRO A 22 8.66 -21.05 28.72
N HIS A 23 9.66 -21.53 27.96
CA HIS A 23 11.07 -21.32 28.26
C HIS A 23 11.79 -20.48 27.20
N GLY A 24 12.30 -19.34 27.65
CA GLY A 24 13.09 -18.39 26.89
C GLY A 24 12.31 -17.13 26.52
N ARG A 25 12.97 -15.96 26.61
CA ARG A 25 12.39 -14.67 26.24
C ARG A 25 12.70 -14.22 24.81
N ARG A 26 13.66 -14.88 24.17
CA ARG A 26 14.02 -14.66 22.77
C ARG A 26 13.81 -15.95 22.01
N VAL A 27 12.88 -15.93 21.07
CA VAL A 27 12.47 -17.10 20.29
C VAL A 27 12.64 -16.81 18.81
N ALA A 28 12.93 -17.82 18.02
CA ALA A 28 12.99 -17.71 16.58
C ALA A 28 12.17 -18.83 15.96
N TYR A 29 11.52 -18.60 14.83
CA TYR A 29 10.75 -19.64 14.16
C TYR A 29 10.66 -19.44 12.66
N ASP A 30 10.48 -20.54 11.93
CA ASP A 30 10.22 -20.60 10.49
C ASP A 30 8.88 -21.33 10.30
N PRO A 31 7.79 -20.62 9.96
CA PRO A 31 6.48 -21.23 9.80
C PRO A 31 6.42 -22.15 8.58
N ASN A 32 7.18 -21.87 7.52
CA ASN A 32 7.17 -22.66 6.29
C ASN A 32 7.88 -24.01 6.48
N ARG A 33 8.95 -24.01 7.28
CA ARG A 33 9.73 -25.23 7.55
C ARG A 33 9.34 -25.92 8.86
N GLY A 34 8.37 -25.38 9.59
CA GLY A 34 7.96 -25.89 10.89
C GLY A 34 9.14 -26.00 11.84
N ARG A 35 9.96 -24.94 11.97
CA ARG A 35 11.12 -24.93 12.87
C ARG A 35 10.94 -23.87 13.95
N LEU A 36 11.31 -24.20 15.17
CA LEU A 36 11.19 -23.34 16.34
C LEU A 36 12.47 -23.43 17.16
N TRP A 37 12.96 -22.30 17.66
CA TRP A 37 14.19 -22.20 18.42
C TRP A 37 14.03 -21.26 19.61
N THR A 38 14.73 -21.57 20.70
CA THR A 38 15.06 -20.60 21.74
C THR A 38 16.44 -20.01 21.47
N VAL A 39 16.56 -18.68 21.48
CA VAL A 39 17.83 -17.99 21.32
C VAL A 39 18.40 -17.68 22.71
N CYS A 40 19.55 -18.27 23.04
CA CYS A 40 20.20 -18.06 24.33
C CYS A 40 20.69 -16.61 24.47
N ARG A 41 20.36 -15.93 25.57
CA ARG A 41 20.85 -14.55 25.82
C ARG A 41 22.32 -14.50 26.24
N ALA A 42 22.85 -15.59 26.81
CA ALA A 42 24.25 -15.67 27.22
C ALA A 42 25.20 -15.90 26.03
N CYS A 43 25.00 -16.98 25.27
CA CYS A 43 25.91 -17.36 24.17
C CYS A 43 25.39 -17.01 22.77
N ARG A 44 24.15 -16.50 22.64
CA ARG A 44 23.49 -16.09 21.38
C ARG A 44 23.26 -17.22 20.37
N ARG A 45 23.50 -18.47 20.76
CA ARG A 45 23.22 -19.66 19.94
C ARG A 45 21.75 -20.07 20.03
N TRP A 46 21.28 -20.76 19.00
CA TRP A 46 19.89 -21.16 18.83
C TRP A 46 19.75 -22.63 19.22
N SER A 47 18.87 -22.92 20.18
CA SER A 47 18.54 -24.28 20.61
C SER A 47 17.23 -24.69 19.95
N LEU A 48 17.29 -25.69 19.08
CA LEU A 48 16.12 -26.18 18.34
C LEU A 48 15.14 -26.85 19.31
N ALA A 49 13.86 -26.51 19.19
CA ALA A 49 12.79 -27.12 19.96
C ALA A 49 12.60 -28.61 19.57
N PRO A 50 12.30 -29.50 20.53
CA PRO A 50 11.88 -30.87 20.25
C PRO A 50 10.71 -30.92 19.26
N ILE A 51 10.55 -32.04 18.55
CA ILE A 51 9.58 -32.13 17.45
C ILE A 51 8.14 -32.29 17.96
N GLU A 52 7.99 -32.95 19.12
CA GLU A 52 6.71 -33.35 19.71
C GLU A 52 5.85 -32.16 20.14
N GLU A 53 6.49 -31.06 20.58
CA GLU A 53 5.82 -29.87 21.14
C GLU A 53 5.81 -28.70 20.15
N ARG A 54 6.22 -28.92 18.89
CA ARG A 54 6.53 -27.83 17.96
C ARG A 54 5.27 -27.23 17.32
N TRP A 55 4.25 -28.04 17.06
CA TRP A 55 3.10 -27.62 16.25
C TRP A 55 2.22 -26.61 16.99
N GLU A 56 1.83 -26.93 18.21
CA GLU A 56 1.01 -26.08 19.07
C GLU A 56 1.74 -24.77 19.40
N ALA A 57 3.03 -24.86 19.71
CA ALA A 57 3.88 -23.70 19.98
C ALA A 57 4.06 -22.79 18.76
N LEU A 58 4.20 -23.36 17.55
CA LEU A 58 4.30 -22.59 16.33
C LEU A 58 3.00 -21.86 16.01
N ASP A 59 1.85 -22.55 16.13
CA ASP A 59 0.54 -21.96 15.88
C ASP A 59 0.21 -20.86 16.89
N GLU A 60 0.50 -21.08 18.18
CA GLU A 60 0.37 -20.08 19.23
C GLU A 60 1.26 -18.87 18.94
N LEU A 61 2.53 -19.09 18.58
CA LEU A 61 3.48 -18.03 18.29
C LEU A 61 3.08 -17.24 17.04
N GLU A 62 2.61 -17.89 15.98
CA GLU A 62 2.14 -17.23 14.76
C GLU A 62 0.87 -16.40 15.02
N LYS A 63 -0.05 -16.90 15.87
CA LYS A 63 -1.21 -16.12 16.34
C LYS A 63 -0.76 -14.92 17.18
N ALA A 64 0.15 -15.11 18.12
CA ALA A 64 0.63 -14.05 19.00
C ALA A 64 1.37 -12.95 18.22
N VAL A 65 2.20 -13.33 17.25
CA VAL A 65 2.87 -12.42 16.31
C VAL A 65 1.86 -11.65 15.46
N ARG A 66 0.80 -12.32 14.99
CA ARG A 66 -0.25 -11.70 14.16
C ARG A 66 -1.12 -10.71 14.95
N ASP A 67 -1.54 -11.08 16.14
CA ASP A 67 -2.57 -10.35 16.89
C ASP A 67 -1.97 -9.25 17.77
N ARG A 68 -0.77 -9.50 18.33
CA ARG A 68 -0.12 -8.63 19.33
C ARG A 68 1.27 -8.16 18.92
N GLY A 69 1.81 -8.63 17.79
CA GLY A 69 3.18 -8.37 17.38
C GLY A 69 3.43 -6.92 16.92
N ARG A 70 4.46 -6.30 17.49
CA ARG A 70 5.02 -5.03 17.03
C ARG A 70 6.34 -5.28 16.32
N VAL A 71 6.39 -5.06 15.01
CA VAL A 71 7.62 -5.17 14.23
C VAL A 71 8.62 -4.10 14.69
N LEU A 72 9.85 -4.51 14.98
CA LEU A 72 10.96 -3.64 15.38
C LEU A 72 11.93 -3.38 14.21
N SER A 73 12.16 -4.41 13.39
CA SER A 73 13.03 -4.36 12.20
C SER A 73 12.65 -5.51 11.27
N SER A 74 12.75 -5.31 9.95
CA SER A 74 12.51 -6.38 8.98
C SER A 74 13.44 -6.27 7.78
N THR A 75 13.75 -7.43 7.21
CA THR A 75 14.32 -7.62 5.87
C THR A 75 13.33 -8.42 5.04
N ASP A 76 13.69 -8.84 3.82
CA ASP A 76 12.83 -9.69 3.00
C ASP A 76 12.58 -11.09 3.63
N ASN A 77 13.55 -11.62 4.38
CA ASN A 77 13.54 -13.01 4.84
C ASN A 77 13.60 -13.18 6.37
N VAL A 78 13.72 -12.08 7.12
CA VAL A 78 13.80 -12.09 8.59
C VAL A 78 13.11 -10.87 9.15
N ALA A 79 12.23 -11.06 10.14
CA ALA A 79 11.59 -10.00 10.90
C ALA A 79 11.87 -10.15 12.40
N LEU A 80 12.23 -9.06 13.05
CA LEU A 80 12.32 -8.94 14.50
C LEU A 80 11.04 -8.28 15.02
N ILE A 81 10.33 -8.99 15.90
CA ILE A 81 8.99 -8.65 16.36
C ILE A 81 8.97 -8.71 17.88
N ARG A 82 8.30 -7.75 18.53
CA ARG A 82 8.05 -7.77 19.96
C ARG A 82 6.61 -8.18 20.23
N VAL A 83 6.42 -9.17 21.09
CA VAL A 83 5.10 -9.64 21.54
C VAL A 83 5.11 -9.59 23.07
N GLY A 84 4.49 -8.57 23.66
CA GLY A 84 4.61 -8.33 25.11
C GLY A 84 6.07 -8.24 25.55
N HIS A 85 6.50 -9.16 26.41
CA HIS A 85 7.89 -9.28 26.88
C HIS A 85 8.79 -10.22 26.05
N LEU A 86 8.25 -10.83 24.99
CA LEU A 86 9.01 -11.68 24.08
C LEU A 86 9.65 -10.90 22.93
N GLU A 87 10.87 -11.30 22.60
CA GLU A 87 11.54 -10.95 21.36
C GLU A 87 11.49 -12.13 20.40
N VAL A 88 10.82 -11.94 19.27
CA VAL A 88 10.52 -12.98 18.30
C VAL A 88 11.26 -12.70 16.99
N VAL A 89 12.02 -13.67 16.50
CA VAL A 89 12.66 -13.64 15.18
C VAL A 89 11.88 -14.56 14.25
N ARG A 90 11.08 -13.98 13.36
CA ARG A 90 10.37 -14.74 12.32
C ARG A 90 11.27 -14.87 11.10
N VAL A 91 11.55 -16.11 10.70
CA VAL A 91 12.36 -16.48 9.53
C VAL A 91 11.44 -16.89 8.38
N GLY A 92 11.79 -16.51 7.16
CA GLY A 92 10.97 -16.71 5.97
C GLY A 92 10.45 -15.39 5.42
N PRO A 93 9.74 -15.41 4.27
CA PRO A 93 9.25 -14.20 3.63
C PRO A 93 8.46 -13.38 4.64
N ALA A 94 8.98 -12.20 4.97
CA ALA A 94 8.32 -11.31 5.91
C ALA A 94 6.99 -10.92 5.27
N ASN A 95 5.87 -11.35 5.86
CA ASN A 95 4.55 -11.03 5.33
C ASN A 95 4.41 -9.51 5.42
N ARG A 96 4.53 -8.86 4.26
CA ARG A 96 4.57 -7.41 4.14
C ARG A 96 3.18 -6.88 4.47
N ALA A 97 2.90 -6.66 5.76
CA ALA A 97 2.14 -5.48 6.12
C ALA A 97 3.06 -4.33 5.72
N GLU A 98 2.93 -3.89 4.47
CA GLU A 98 3.71 -2.81 3.90
C GLU A 98 3.91 -1.73 4.97
N GLU A 99 5.16 -1.50 5.30
CA GLU A 99 5.64 -0.33 5.99
C GLU A 99 5.43 0.93 5.11
N ALA A 100 4.41 0.95 4.24
CA ALA A 100 3.91 2.14 3.56
C ALA A 100 3.59 3.26 4.56
N TRP A 101 3.47 2.97 5.85
CA TRP A 101 3.34 3.99 6.89
C TRP A 101 4.61 4.81 7.14
N TRP A 102 5.84 4.35 6.90
CA TRP A 102 7.00 5.27 7.03
C TRP A 102 7.20 6.12 5.76
N ARG A 103 6.79 5.59 4.60
CA ARG A 103 6.91 6.28 3.30
C ARG A 103 5.71 7.19 2.97
N TYR A 104 4.54 6.91 3.54
CA TYR A 104 3.29 7.67 3.36
C TYR A 104 2.54 7.94 4.67
N GLY A 105 3.14 7.73 5.85
CA GLY A 105 2.43 7.89 7.13
C GLY A 105 1.98 9.30 7.38
N ASN A 106 2.76 10.28 6.93
CA ASN A 106 2.33 11.67 6.94
C ASN A 106 1.19 11.93 5.95
N GLU A 107 1.18 11.33 4.76
CA GLU A 107 0.04 11.41 3.82
C GLU A 107 -1.23 10.73 4.36
N LEU A 108 -1.13 9.54 4.95
CA LEU A 108 -2.26 8.75 5.45
C LEU A 108 -2.84 9.33 6.75
N VAL A 109 -1.98 9.83 7.66
CA VAL A 109 -2.42 10.59 8.84
C VAL A 109 -3.03 11.92 8.42
N ARG A 110 -2.48 12.59 7.40
CA ARG A 110 -3.07 13.81 6.83
C ARG A 110 -4.40 13.51 6.12
N GLN A 111 -4.57 12.34 5.50
CA GLN A 111 -5.85 11.90 4.94
C GLN A 111 -6.87 11.62 6.05
N ARG A 112 -6.49 10.95 7.14
CA ARG A 112 -7.39 10.69 8.26
C ARG A 112 -7.76 11.96 9.01
N GLN A 113 -6.82 12.89 9.15
CA GLN A 113 -7.07 14.22 9.68
C GLN A 113 -7.82 15.11 8.70
N SER A 114 -7.63 14.99 7.37
CA SER A 114 -8.38 15.78 6.40
C SER A 114 -9.78 15.23 6.23
N TYR A 115 -10.01 13.92 6.32
CA TYR A 115 -11.36 13.33 6.37
C TYR A 115 -12.06 13.64 7.70
N ARG A 116 -11.35 13.63 8.85
CA ARG A 116 -11.94 14.11 10.12
C ARG A 116 -12.13 15.62 10.14
N LYS A 117 -11.20 16.42 9.59
CA LYS A 117 -11.35 17.87 9.45
C LYS A 117 -12.34 18.23 8.35
N LEU A 118 -12.58 17.45 7.30
CA LEU A 118 -13.67 17.67 6.32
C LEU A 118 -15.00 17.12 6.80
N ALA A 119 -15.02 16.06 7.61
CA ALA A 119 -16.21 15.64 8.32
C ALA A 119 -16.60 16.66 9.40
N LEU A 120 -15.60 17.27 10.07
CA LEU A 120 -15.78 18.33 11.06
C LEU A 120 -16.02 19.71 10.40
N VAL A 121 -15.34 20.06 9.31
CA VAL A 121 -15.55 21.32 8.55
C VAL A 121 -16.82 21.24 7.71
N GLY A 122 -17.19 20.06 7.22
CA GLY A 122 -18.50 19.78 6.61
C GLY A 122 -19.65 19.71 7.62
N THR A 123 -19.36 19.65 8.94
CA THR A 123 -20.35 19.90 9.99
C THR A 123 -20.25 21.30 10.61
N LEU A 124 -19.19 22.08 10.35
CA LEU A 124 -19.00 23.42 10.92
C LEU A 124 -19.34 24.57 9.97
N THR A 125 -19.71 24.34 8.71
CA THR A 125 -20.44 25.36 7.91
C THR A 125 -21.96 25.25 8.02
N THR A 126 -22.46 24.27 8.78
CA THR A 126 -23.89 24.13 9.10
C THR A 126 -24.14 24.12 10.62
N GLY A 127 -23.27 24.80 11.38
CA GLY A 127 -23.52 25.13 12.79
C GLY A 127 -24.04 26.56 13.01
N ALA A 128 -24.03 27.41 11.98
CA ALA A 128 -24.38 28.83 12.08
C ALA A 128 -25.48 29.29 11.11
N VAL A 129 -26.15 28.39 10.38
CA VAL A 129 -27.27 28.74 9.49
C VAL A 129 -28.62 28.14 9.94
N ILE A 130 -28.65 27.38 11.05
CA ILE A 130 -29.93 26.89 11.60
C ILE A 130 -30.74 28.02 12.27
N ALA A 131 -30.14 29.20 12.53
CA ALA A 131 -30.86 30.35 13.09
C ALA A 131 -31.36 31.39 12.06
N GLY A 132 -31.00 31.31 10.78
CA GLY A 132 -31.28 32.40 9.79
C GLY A 132 -32.01 31.98 8.51
N GLY A 133 -32.27 30.70 8.30
CA GLY A 133 -32.75 30.17 7.01
C GLY A 133 -34.27 30.16 6.80
N TRP A 134 -35.05 30.95 7.54
CA TRP A 134 -36.51 31.06 7.34
C TRP A 134 -36.95 32.30 6.57
N VAL A 135 -36.03 33.23 6.23
CA VAL A 135 -36.46 34.57 5.79
C VAL A 135 -36.40 34.79 4.27
N THR A 136 -35.66 34.01 3.48
CA THR A 136 -35.50 34.30 2.03
C THR A 136 -35.76 33.14 1.07
N GLY A 137 -36.52 32.11 1.48
CA GLY A 137 -37.25 31.25 0.54
C GLY A 137 -36.47 30.69 -0.66
N GLY A 138 -35.29 30.10 -0.45
CA GLY A 138 -34.49 29.60 -1.57
C GLY A 138 -33.32 28.72 -1.17
N ILE A 139 -33.61 27.53 -0.67
CA ILE A 139 -32.95 26.23 -0.90
C ILE A 139 -33.57 25.30 0.15
N SER A 140 -34.56 24.52 -0.28
CA SER A 140 -35.19 23.51 0.57
C SER A 140 -34.15 22.47 1.00
N TRP A 141 -34.45 21.71 2.06
CA TRP A 141 -33.63 20.58 2.50
C TRP A 141 -33.35 19.59 1.34
N LEU A 142 -34.29 19.50 0.38
CA LEU A 142 -34.12 18.78 -0.89
C LEU A 142 -33.06 19.40 -1.80
N GLY A 143 -32.97 20.73 -1.90
CA GLY A 143 -31.91 21.40 -2.66
C GLY A 143 -30.52 21.18 -2.06
N ALA A 144 -30.42 21.10 -0.73
CA ALA A 144 -29.17 20.74 -0.03
C ALA A 144 -28.83 19.24 -0.17
N TRP A 145 -29.83 18.35 -0.11
CA TRP A 145 -29.69 16.91 -0.35
C TRP A 145 -29.25 16.61 -1.79
N MET A 146 -29.89 17.27 -2.76
CA MET A 146 -29.59 17.17 -4.19
C MET A 146 -28.20 17.74 -4.51
N LEU A 147 -27.75 18.80 -3.82
CA LEU A 147 -26.37 19.27 -3.90
C LEU A 147 -25.39 18.21 -3.39
N TRP A 148 -25.67 17.58 -2.24
CA TRP A 148 -24.82 16.55 -1.63
C TRP A 148 -24.71 15.26 -2.48
N GLU A 149 -25.79 14.84 -3.15
CA GLU A 149 -25.75 13.67 -4.06
C GLU A 149 -25.11 13.99 -5.42
N HIS A 150 -25.16 15.24 -5.90
CA HIS A 150 -24.56 15.68 -7.17
C HIS A 150 -23.21 16.41 -7.04
N LEU A 151 -22.59 16.37 -5.87
CA LEU A 151 -21.24 16.87 -5.60
C LEU A 151 -20.02 15.93 -5.89
N PRO A 152 -20.01 14.86 -6.74
CA PRO A 152 -18.82 13.98 -6.80
C PRO A 152 -17.72 14.32 -7.84
N ASP A 153 -18.01 15.00 -8.95
CA ASP A 153 -17.05 15.05 -10.07
C ASP A 153 -16.16 16.31 -10.11
N GLY A 154 -16.69 17.46 -9.70
CA GLY A 154 -15.96 18.74 -9.75
C GLY A 154 -14.83 18.83 -8.72
N VAL A 155 -15.11 18.40 -7.49
CA VAL A 155 -14.16 18.44 -6.36
C VAL A 155 -13.04 17.42 -6.57
N THR A 156 -13.35 16.23 -7.07
CA THR A 156 -12.35 15.21 -7.40
C THR A 156 -11.49 15.63 -8.59
N ARG A 157 -12.06 16.28 -9.61
CA ARG A 157 -11.33 16.85 -10.76
C ARG A 157 -10.37 17.96 -10.32
N PHE A 158 -10.81 18.87 -9.44
CA PHE A 158 -9.98 19.92 -8.88
C PHE A 158 -8.85 19.36 -8.01
N GLY A 159 -9.15 18.40 -7.13
CA GLY A 159 -8.14 17.73 -6.31
C GLY A 159 -7.09 16.96 -7.13
N ARG A 160 -7.52 16.32 -8.23
CA ARG A 160 -6.61 15.69 -9.20
C ARG A 160 -5.71 16.70 -9.90
N TRP A 161 -6.27 17.82 -10.36
CA TRP A 161 -5.51 18.87 -11.01
C TRP A 161 -4.47 19.51 -10.08
N LEU A 162 -4.84 19.81 -8.82
CA LEU A 162 -3.92 20.33 -7.80
C LEU A 162 -2.72 19.40 -7.54
N ARG A 163 -2.93 18.08 -7.56
CA ARG A 163 -1.89 17.11 -7.23
C ARG A 163 -1.00 16.72 -8.43
N PHE A 164 -1.58 16.62 -9.63
CA PHE A 164 -0.88 16.07 -10.79
C PHE A 164 -0.66 17.08 -11.93
N GLY A 165 -1.33 18.22 -11.89
CA GLY A 165 -1.47 19.16 -13.01
C GLY A 165 -2.44 18.63 -14.08
N GLY A 166 -2.36 19.22 -15.28
CA GLY A 166 -3.18 18.82 -16.44
C GLY A 166 -2.53 17.79 -17.38
N THR A 167 -1.21 17.61 -17.31
CA THR A 167 -0.44 16.85 -18.32
C THR A 167 0.23 15.62 -17.73
N ALA A 168 0.04 14.46 -18.37
CA ALA A 168 0.72 13.21 -18.08
C ALA A 168 2.17 13.22 -18.61
N TRP A 169 2.39 13.79 -19.79
CA TRP A 169 3.71 13.88 -20.45
C TRP A 169 3.87 15.22 -21.18
N ARG A 170 5.13 15.65 -21.34
CA ARG A 170 5.56 16.81 -22.14
C ARG A 170 6.86 16.46 -22.86
N GLY A 171 7.01 16.92 -24.08
CA GLY A 171 8.16 16.66 -24.95
C GLY A 171 7.74 16.73 -26.40
N GLU A 172 8.66 16.58 -27.34
CA GLU A 172 8.34 16.62 -28.77
C GLU A 172 8.51 15.24 -29.40
N ARG A 173 7.43 14.72 -29.97
CA ARG A 173 7.42 13.48 -30.74
C ARG A 173 6.54 13.63 -31.97
N ALA A 174 7.05 13.28 -33.15
CA ALA A 174 6.27 13.29 -34.37
C ALA A 174 5.54 11.96 -34.57
N CYS A 175 4.32 12.04 -35.08
CA CYS A 175 3.57 10.89 -35.58
C CYS A 175 4.30 10.32 -36.81
N ALA A 176 4.64 9.03 -36.78
CA ALA A 176 5.32 8.36 -37.88
C ALA A 176 4.55 8.40 -39.22
N LYS A 177 3.20 8.51 -39.17
CA LYS A 177 2.34 8.49 -40.36
C LYS A 177 2.11 9.85 -41.01
N CYS A 178 1.76 10.87 -40.23
CA CYS A 178 1.34 12.18 -40.76
C CYS A 178 2.23 13.35 -40.34
N GLY A 179 3.28 13.11 -39.55
CA GLY A 179 4.20 14.15 -39.09
C GLY A 179 3.67 15.06 -37.98
N TYR A 180 2.44 14.88 -37.50
CA TYR A 180 1.88 15.66 -36.40
C TYR A 180 2.79 15.59 -35.15
N VAL A 181 3.18 16.75 -34.61
CA VAL A 181 4.07 16.83 -33.44
C VAL A 181 3.25 16.89 -32.15
N PHE A 182 3.33 15.83 -31.37
CA PHE A 182 2.86 15.79 -30.00
C PHE A 182 3.80 16.59 -29.12
N ARG A 183 3.27 17.61 -28.44
CA ARG A 183 3.99 18.42 -27.45
C ARG A 183 3.70 18.03 -26.01
N ARG A 184 2.55 17.41 -25.79
CA ARG A 184 2.03 17.01 -24.49
C ARG A 184 1.00 15.89 -24.63
N LEU A 185 0.81 15.15 -23.55
CA LEU A 185 -0.29 14.21 -23.36
C LEU A 185 -1.07 14.66 -22.12
N GLU A 186 -2.37 14.92 -22.25
CA GLU A 186 -3.18 15.39 -21.13
C GLU A 186 -3.82 14.24 -20.34
N PHE A 187 -4.09 14.44 -19.04
CA PHE A 187 -4.83 13.46 -18.26
C PHE A 187 -6.30 13.33 -18.70
N SER A 188 -6.85 14.33 -19.40
CA SER A 188 -8.16 14.28 -20.05
C SER A 188 -8.21 13.17 -21.11
N GLU A 189 -7.10 12.95 -21.83
CA GLU A 189 -6.96 12.01 -22.94
C GLU A 189 -6.68 10.57 -22.50
N ARG A 190 -6.48 10.33 -21.19
CA ARG A 190 -6.09 9.03 -20.61
C ARG A 190 -6.94 7.83 -21.06
N ARG A 191 -8.23 8.04 -21.38
CA ARG A 191 -9.13 6.97 -21.83
C ARG A 191 -8.76 6.40 -23.20
N ARG A 192 -7.98 7.15 -23.98
CA ARG A 192 -7.50 6.77 -25.32
C ARG A 192 -6.06 6.26 -25.29
N VAL A 193 -5.45 6.18 -24.09
CA VAL A 193 -4.06 5.75 -23.91
C VAL A 193 -4.04 4.25 -23.62
N ILE A 194 -3.13 3.55 -24.28
CA ILE A 194 -2.90 2.12 -24.09
C ILE A 194 -1.52 1.94 -23.44
N LEU A 195 -1.49 1.15 -22.37
CA LEU A 195 -0.25 0.66 -21.77
C LEU A 195 0.00 -0.74 -22.32
N ALA A 196 1.11 -0.92 -23.04
CA ALA A 196 1.52 -2.20 -23.62
C ALA A 196 2.83 -2.66 -23.01
N ALA A 197 3.06 -3.98 -22.99
CA ALA A 197 4.39 -4.52 -22.73
C ALA A 197 5.32 -4.10 -23.87
N ALA A 198 6.45 -3.47 -23.54
CA ALA A 198 7.44 -3.13 -24.55
C ALA A 198 8.18 -4.41 -24.98
N GLN A 199 8.48 -4.53 -26.27
CA GLN A 199 9.12 -5.71 -26.88
C GLN A 199 10.65 -5.64 -26.88
N ASP A 200 11.23 -4.50 -26.46
CA ASP A 200 12.68 -4.24 -26.48
C ASP A 200 13.33 -4.58 -25.11
N GLU A 201 14.57 -5.12 -25.11
CA GLU A 201 15.33 -5.63 -23.93
C GLU A 201 15.72 -4.59 -22.84
N GLY A 202 15.08 -3.41 -22.79
CA GLY A 202 15.39 -2.37 -21.80
C GLY A 202 14.21 -1.48 -21.39
N ALA A 203 13.01 -1.75 -21.89
CA ALA A 203 11.81 -1.04 -21.49
C ALA A 203 10.76 -2.06 -21.05
N ALA A 204 10.24 -1.93 -19.83
CA ALA A 204 9.19 -2.82 -19.34
C ALA A 204 7.80 -2.43 -19.88
N VAL A 205 7.60 -1.14 -20.21
CA VAL A 205 6.29 -0.58 -20.55
C VAL A 205 6.38 0.42 -21.70
N GLU A 206 5.45 0.33 -22.65
CA GLU A 206 5.22 1.30 -23.72
C GLU A 206 3.87 2.00 -23.52
N VAL A 207 3.87 3.33 -23.64
CA VAL A 207 2.65 4.15 -23.61
C VAL A 207 2.30 4.57 -25.04
N ARG A 208 1.12 4.17 -25.51
CA ARG A 208 0.61 4.50 -26.85
C ARG A 208 -0.62 5.39 -26.79
N ALA A 209 -0.70 6.41 -27.64
CA ALA A 209 -1.91 7.22 -27.81
C ALA A 209 -2.18 7.48 -29.30
N PRO A 210 -3.46 7.49 -29.74
CA PRO A 210 -3.80 7.73 -31.14
C PRO A 210 -3.47 9.15 -31.56
N CYS A 211 -3.09 9.32 -32.82
CA CYS A 211 -2.90 10.66 -33.39
C CYS A 211 -4.25 11.40 -33.47
N PRO A 212 -4.34 12.67 -33.03
CA PRO A 212 -5.55 13.45 -33.17
C PRO A 212 -5.88 13.79 -34.64
N VAL A 213 -4.88 13.76 -35.53
CA VAL A 213 -5.04 14.11 -36.96
C VAL A 213 -5.40 12.88 -37.79
N CYS A 214 -4.59 11.81 -37.75
CA CYS A 214 -4.81 10.63 -38.59
C CYS A 214 -5.51 9.46 -37.88
N GLY A 215 -5.77 9.55 -36.57
CA GLY A 215 -6.53 8.55 -35.80
C GLY A 215 -5.82 7.23 -35.50
N THR A 216 -4.68 6.93 -36.14
CA THR A 216 -3.97 5.65 -35.99
C THR A 216 -3.12 5.58 -34.71
N TRP A 217 -3.00 4.38 -34.13
CA TRP A 217 -2.10 4.07 -33.01
C TRP A 217 -1.08 2.94 -33.29
N HIS A 218 -1.24 2.16 -34.37
CA HIS A 218 -0.36 1.03 -34.70
C HIS A 218 0.81 1.46 -35.61
N GLU A 219 0.48 2.12 -36.72
CA GLU A 219 1.42 2.63 -37.73
C GLU A 219 1.75 4.13 -37.54
N GLY A 220 1.24 4.72 -36.47
CA GLY A 220 1.36 6.14 -36.17
C GLY A 220 0.83 6.45 -34.77
N GLY A 221 0.77 7.72 -34.41
CA GLY A 221 0.41 8.14 -33.06
C GLY A 221 1.62 8.42 -32.18
N LEU A 222 1.36 8.61 -30.89
CA LEU A 222 2.40 8.81 -29.88
C LEU A 222 2.79 7.45 -29.32
N ALA A 223 4.08 7.12 -29.37
CA ALA A 223 4.65 5.95 -28.72
C ALA A 223 5.82 6.39 -27.82
N LEU A 224 5.70 6.14 -26.52
CA LEU A 224 6.73 6.46 -25.52
C LEU A 224 7.29 5.16 -24.94
N ARG A 225 8.61 4.99 -25.02
CA ARG A 225 9.36 3.83 -24.51
C ARG A 225 10.47 4.28 -23.55
N GLY A 226 11.07 3.32 -22.85
CA GLY A 226 12.13 3.56 -21.88
C GLY A 226 11.67 4.49 -20.75
N GLU A 227 12.56 5.36 -20.29
CA GLU A 227 12.29 6.28 -19.17
C GLU A 227 11.04 7.15 -19.39
N ALA A 228 10.85 7.68 -20.60
CA ALA A 228 9.69 8.52 -20.92
C ALA A 228 8.38 7.72 -20.88
N GLY A 229 8.40 6.46 -21.35
CA GLY A 229 7.26 5.55 -21.27
C GLY A 229 6.92 5.20 -19.82
N GLU A 230 7.92 4.77 -19.04
CA GLU A 230 7.73 4.40 -17.64
C GLU A 230 7.26 5.56 -16.76
N ALA A 231 7.88 6.74 -16.89
CA ALA A 231 7.49 7.92 -16.13
C ALA A 231 6.05 8.34 -16.45
N THR A 232 5.65 8.28 -17.73
CA THR A 232 4.29 8.60 -18.17
C THR A 232 3.29 7.56 -17.65
N ALA A 233 3.62 6.27 -17.73
CA ALA A 233 2.78 5.18 -17.21
C ALA A 233 2.55 5.32 -15.71
N ARG A 234 3.59 5.59 -14.92
CA ARG A 234 3.48 5.83 -13.46
C ARG A 234 2.53 7.00 -13.17
N ARG A 235 2.64 8.10 -13.90
CA ARG A 235 1.76 9.27 -13.73
C ARG A 235 0.31 8.96 -14.09
N LEU A 236 0.06 8.24 -15.19
CA LEU A 236 -1.28 7.84 -15.61
C LEU A 236 -1.95 6.90 -14.59
N LEU A 237 -1.23 5.88 -14.12
CA LEU A 237 -1.72 4.95 -13.11
C LEU A 237 -2.00 5.67 -11.78
N ALA A 238 -1.10 6.53 -11.32
CA ALA A 238 -1.33 7.32 -10.10
C ALA A 238 -2.55 8.25 -10.22
N TYR A 239 -2.77 8.86 -11.39
CA TYR A 239 -3.93 9.69 -11.65
C TYR A 239 -5.23 8.88 -11.66
N GLN A 240 -5.22 7.67 -12.24
CA GLN A 240 -6.37 6.77 -12.28
C GLN A 240 -6.73 6.23 -10.89
N HIS A 241 -5.72 5.91 -10.08
CA HIS A 241 -5.84 5.45 -8.69
C HIS A 241 -5.79 6.60 -7.67
N PHE A 242 -6.33 7.78 -8.01
CA PHE A 242 -6.31 8.98 -7.16
C PHE A 242 -6.80 8.76 -5.73
N ALA A 243 -7.88 7.98 -5.56
CA ALA A 243 -8.47 7.69 -4.25
C ALA A 243 -7.78 6.52 -3.51
N GLY A 244 -6.77 5.90 -4.12
CA GLY A 244 -6.23 4.61 -3.68
C GLY A 244 -7.17 3.44 -3.96
N ALA A 245 -6.73 2.24 -3.61
CA ALA A 245 -7.57 1.05 -3.59
C ALA A 245 -8.03 0.78 -2.14
N SER A 246 -9.26 0.31 -1.97
CA SER A 246 -9.69 -0.19 -0.66
C SER A 246 -8.86 -1.41 -0.28
N GLU A 247 -8.68 -1.65 1.01
CA GLU A 247 -7.91 -2.80 1.52
C GLU A 247 -8.40 -4.13 0.90
N ARG A 248 -9.71 -4.29 0.77
CA ARG A 248 -10.33 -5.46 0.10
C ARG A 248 -9.85 -5.62 -1.35
N ARG A 249 -9.78 -4.51 -2.11
CA ARG A 249 -9.35 -4.51 -3.52
C ARG A 249 -7.84 -4.75 -3.66
N VAL A 250 -7.03 -4.27 -2.71
CA VAL A 250 -5.58 -4.56 -2.67
C VAL A 250 -5.35 -6.05 -2.40
N ARG A 251 -5.99 -6.63 -1.38
CA ARG A 251 -5.88 -8.06 -1.08
C ARG A 251 -6.35 -8.95 -2.22
N SER A 252 -7.44 -8.58 -2.90
CA SER A 252 -7.94 -9.38 -4.04
C SER A 252 -6.97 -9.33 -5.24
N ALA A 253 -6.34 -8.18 -5.49
CA ALA A 253 -5.37 -8.05 -6.58
C ALA A 253 -4.07 -8.80 -6.28
N ALA A 254 -3.58 -8.78 -5.03
CA ALA A 254 -2.39 -9.53 -4.63
C ALA A 254 -2.55 -11.04 -4.84
N ARG A 255 -3.75 -11.60 -4.54
CA ARG A 255 -4.07 -13.02 -4.78
C ARG A 255 -4.11 -13.44 -6.25
N LEU A 256 -4.19 -12.50 -7.19
CA LEU A 256 -4.18 -12.80 -8.63
C LEU A 256 -2.77 -12.79 -9.23
N ILE A 257 -1.79 -12.30 -8.46
CA ILE A 257 -0.39 -12.22 -8.87
C ILE A 257 0.42 -13.39 -8.26
N GLU A 258 -0.08 -13.99 -7.18
CA GLU A 258 0.36 -15.27 -6.62
C GLU A 258 -0.20 -16.46 -7.41
#